data_AF-I3SL59-F1
#
_entry.id   AF-I3SL59-F1
#
_cell.length_a   1.000
_cell.length_b   1.000
_cell.length_c   1.000
_cell.angle_alpha   90.00
_cell.angle_beta   90.00
_cell.angle_gamma   90.00
#
_symmetry.space_group_name_H-M   'P 1'
#
loop_
_entity.id
_entity.type
_entity.pdbx_description
1 polymer ?
#
loop_
_entity_poly.entity_id
_entity_poly.type
_entity_poly.pdbx_seq_one_letter_code
_entity_poly.pdbx_strand_id
1 'polypeptide(L)'
;MFIMTRQSRKGKQVDEETQTAIAILQDSIQNSNESETFKSLFGKEKSGRVRCYGRTLTPSMMKKNEEIYAIKKQHKDEVSGMKRQMDGLTLLVRSMLKLQHPDLDEEEISNMMEAALGNENSVASHSSASTYVPPHEKNVENDDFHEGDGDEDREGEGEGEREEEGEREGEGEED
;
A
#
# COMPACT_ATOMS: atom_id res chain seq x y z
N MET A 1 12.35 18.30 0.31
CA MET A 1 11.15 18.27 -0.55
C MET A 1 11.04 16.97 -1.36
N PHE A 2 9.83 16.45 -1.62
CA PHE A 2 9.57 15.29 -2.49
C PHE A 2 8.41 15.60 -3.46
N ILE A 3 8.43 15.00 -4.66
CA ILE A 3 7.40 15.21 -5.69
C ILE A 3 6.80 13.84 -6.03
N MET A 4 5.50 13.68 -5.78
CA MET A 4 4.73 12.54 -6.29
C MET A 4 3.64 13.03 -7.22
N THR A 5 3.61 12.49 -8.43
CA THR A 5 2.54 12.76 -9.38
C THR A 5 1.47 11.70 -9.29
N ARG A 6 0.21 12.13 -9.41
CA ARG A 6 -0.93 11.24 -9.30
C ARG A 6 -1.05 10.44 -10.60
N GLN A 7 -0.72 9.16 -10.56
CA GLN A 7 -0.92 8.28 -11.71
C GLN A 7 -2.43 8.14 -12.00
N SER A 8 -2.79 8.19 -13.28
CA SER A 8 -4.18 8.04 -13.71
C SER A 8 -4.72 6.67 -13.30
N ARG A 9 -5.90 6.63 -12.68
CA ARG A 9 -6.59 5.36 -12.34
C ARG A 9 -6.86 4.48 -13.57
N LYS A 10 -6.83 5.07 -14.78
CA LYS A 10 -7.06 4.36 -16.05
C LYS A 10 -5.77 3.76 -16.65
N GLY A 11 -4.65 3.78 -15.92
CA GLY A 11 -3.38 3.22 -16.39
C GLY A 11 -2.75 4.00 -17.55
N LYS A 12 -3.21 5.22 -17.82
CA LYS A 12 -2.63 6.07 -18.87
C LYS A 12 -1.21 6.45 -18.47
N GLN A 13 -0.26 6.21 -19.38
CA GLN A 13 1.11 6.66 -19.24
C GLN A 13 1.14 8.18 -19.11
N VAL A 14 1.98 8.69 -18.20
CA VAL A 14 2.25 10.12 -18.10
C VAL A 14 2.95 10.56 -19.38
N ASP A 15 2.53 11.68 -19.98
CA ASP A 15 3.15 12.22 -21.17
C ASP A 15 4.65 12.50 -20.94
N GLU A 16 5.44 12.35 -22.00
CA GLU A 16 6.91 12.44 -21.92
C GLU A 16 7.36 13.82 -21.43
N GLU A 17 6.73 14.90 -21.92
CA GLU A 17 7.01 16.27 -21.48
C GLU A 17 6.81 16.45 -19.97
N THR A 18 5.73 15.91 -19.42
CA THR A 18 5.47 15.93 -17.98
C THR A 18 6.49 15.07 -17.23
N GLN A 19 6.88 13.90 -17.74
CA GLN A 19 7.95 13.10 -17.13
C GLN A 19 9.28 13.85 -17.09
N THR A 20 9.66 14.52 -18.18
CA THR A 20 10.86 15.36 -18.26
C THR A 20 10.79 16.52 -17.27
N ALA A 21 9.65 17.21 -17.19
CA ALA A 21 9.47 18.29 -16.22
C ALA A 21 9.61 17.81 -14.78
N ILE A 22 9.02 16.66 -14.43
CA ILE A 22 9.17 16.05 -13.09
C ILE A 22 10.64 15.71 -12.81
N ALA A 23 11.36 15.13 -13.78
CA ALA A 23 12.76 14.77 -13.60
C ALA A 23 13.64 16.02 -13.35
N ILE A 24 13.45 17.09 -14.12
CA ILE A 24 14.14 18.37 -13.92
C ILE A 24 13.85 18.94 -12.52
N LEU A 25 12.60 18.83 -12.07
CA LEU A 25 12.20 19.31 -10.75
C LEU A 25 12.82 18.50 -9.61
N GLN A 26 12.89 17.17 -9.76
CA GLN A 26 13.52 16.30 -8.78
C GLN A 26 15.02 16.53 -8.70
N ASP A 27 15.69 16.69 -9.84
CA ASP A 27 17.12 16.99 -9.92
C ASP A 27 17.43 18.36 -9.30
N SER A 28 16.61 19.37 -9.58
CA SER A 28 16.72 20.68 -8.96
C SER A 28 16.63 20.58 -7.43
N ILE A 29 15.69 19.79 -6.88
CA ILE A 29 15.55 19.61 -5.43
C ILE A 29 16.76 18.91 -4.80
N GLN A 30 17.39 17.96 -5.49
CA GLN A 30 18.57 17.26 -4.98
C GLN A 30 19.83 18.13 -5.00
N ASN A 31 19.95 19.01 -6.01
CA ASN A 31 21.16 19.78 -6.26
C ASN A 31 21.12 21.22 -5.73
N SER A 32 19.97 21.71 -5.26
CA SER A 32 19.77 23.08 -4.77
C SER A 32 19.25 23.11 -3.34
N ASN A 33 19.45 24.26 -2.67
CA ASN A 33 18.84 24.47 -1.37
C ASN A 33 17.31 24.55 -1.49
N GLU A 34 16.60 24.10 -0.45
CA GLU A 34 15.14 23.97 -0.47
C GLU A 34 14.42 25.33 -0.67
N SER A 35 15.07 26.44 -0.27
CA SER A 35 14.50 27.77 -0.43
C SER A 35 14.61 28.32 -1.87
N GLU A 36 15.71 28.08 -2.58
CA GLU A 36 15.92 28.52 -3.95
C GLU A 36 15.08 27.71 -4.91
N THR A 37 15.03 26.39 -4.73
CA THR A 37 14.14 25.51 -5.48
C THR A 37 12.68 25.91 -5.33
N PHE A 38 12.24 26.21 -4.11
CA PHE A 38 10.88 26.69 -3.87
C PHE A 38 10.60 28.02 -4.59
N LYS A 39 11.51 29.00 -4.53
CA LYS A 39 11.37 30.28 -5.25
C LYS A 39 11.41 30.12 -6.76
N SER A 40 12.20 29.18 -7.28
CA SER A 40 12.24 28.88 -8.72
C SER A 40 10.90 28.30 -9.19
N LEU A 41 10.32 27.40 -8.39
CA LEU A 41 9.07 26.70 -8.69
C LEU A 41 7.81 27.56 -8.53
N PHE A 42 7.72 28.27 -7.42
CA PHE A 42 6.53 29.04 -7.03
C PHE A 42 6.73 30.55 -7.20
N GLY A 43 7.87 30.97 -7.76
CA GLY A 43 8.18 32.37 -8.02
C GLY A 43 8.28 33.18 -6.73
N LYS A 44 7.39 34.17 -6.60
CA LYS A 44 7.34 35.09 -5.47
C LYS A 44 6.44 34.61 -4.31
N GLU A 45 5.81 33.45 -4.47
CA GLU A 45 4.94 32.86 -3.45
C GLU A 45 5.75 32.56 -2.17
N LYS A 46 5.11 32.62 -1.00
CA LYS A 46 5.73 32.23 0.28
C LYS A 46 5.35 30.79 0.61
N SER A 47 6.28 30.01 1.15
CA SER A 47 6.09 28.59 1.51
C SER A 47 4.87 28.31 2.40
N GLY A 48 4.47 29.26 3.25
CA GLY A 48 3.26 29.15 4.09
C GLY A 48 1.94 29.59 3.44
N ARG A 49 1.96 30.17 2.23
CA ARG A 49 0.75 30.63 1.52
C ARG A 49 0.30 29.68 0.41
N VAL A 50 1.13 28.71 0.03
CA VAL A 50 0.73 27.65 -0.91
C VAL A 50 -0.27 26.73 -0.21
N ARG A 51 -1.56 26.89 -0.53
CA ARG A 51 -2.62 25.96 -0.10
C ARG A 51 -2.74 24.82 -1.10
N CYS A 52 -2.36 23.61 -0.67
CA CYS A 52 -2.60 22.40 -1.43
C CYS A 52 -4.03 21.92 -1.15
N TYR A 53 -4.92 22.01 -2.14
CA TYR A 53 -6.26 21.43 -2.05
C TYR A 53 -6.21 19.95 -2.47
N GLY A 54 -6.43 19.03 -1.52
CA GLY A 54 -6.43 17.59 -1.76
C GLY A 54 -5.94 16.75 -0.58
N ARG A 55 -5.83 15.42 -0.77
CA ARG A 55 -5.17 14.56 0.22
C ARG A 55 -3.68 14.87 0.24
N THR A 56 -3.21 15.49 1.32
CA THR A 56 -1.79 15.72 1.55
C THR A 56 -1.09 14.39 1.78
N LEU A 57 -0.18 14.04 0.87
CA LEU A 57 0.73 12.93 1.08
C LEU A 57 1.81 13.37 2.05
N THR A 58 1.92 12.71 3.20
CA THR A 58 2.98 13.00 4.15
C THR A 58 4.28 12.30 3.73
N PRO A 59 5.47 12.83 4.10
CA PRO A 59 6.73 12.15 3.82
C PRO A 59 6.78 10.71 4.34
N SER A 60 6.12 10.42 5.48
CA SER A 60 6.00 9.06 6.01
C SER A 60 5.21 8.14 5.07
N MET A 61 4.10 8.61 4.49
CA MET A 61 3.33 7.82 3.53
C MET A 61 4.13 7.52 2.25
N MET A 62 4.92 8.48 1.79
CA MET A 62 5.80 8.31 0.64
C MET A 62 6.82 7.20 0.88
N LYS A 63 7.51 7.27 2.03
CA LYS A 63 8.48 6.25 2.44
C LYS A 63 7.85 4.86 2.54
N LYS A 64 6.65 4.75 3.11
CA LYS A 64 5.89 3.48 3.17
C LYS A 64 5.59 2.93 1.78
N ASN A 65 5.21 3.78 0.83
CA ASN A 65 4.92 3.35 -0.55
C ASN A 65 6.18 2.82 -1.26
N GLU A 66 7.33 3.48 -1.07
CA GLU A 66 8.62 3.01 -1.58
C GLU A 66 9.03 1.67 -0.97
N GLU A 67 8.89 1.52 0.35
CA GLU A 67 9.14 0.25 1.06
C GLU A 67 8.23 -0.88 0.54
N ILE A 68 6.92 -0.61 0.38
CA ILE A 68 5.97 -1.58 -0.20
C ILE A 68 6.40 -1.98 -1.62
N TYR A 69 6.82 -1.01 -2.44
CA TYR A 69 7.29 -1.30 -3.79
C TYR A 69 8.56 -2.16 -3.77
N ALA A 70 9.54 -1.83 -2.92
CA ALA A 70 10.77 -2.60 -2.76
C ALA A 70 10.48 -4.04 -2.35
N ILE A 71 9.62 -4.25 -1.35
CA ILE A 71 9.20 -5.58 -0.89
C ILE A 71 8.52 -6.36 -2.03
N LYS A 72 7.57 -5.75 -2.75
CA LYS A 72 6.90 -6.41 -3.88
C LYS A 72 7.87 -6.82 -4.98
N LYS A 73 8.84 -5.95 -5.29
CA LYS A 73 9.87 -6.24 -6.28
C LYS A 73 10.76 -7.39 -5.83
N GLN A 74 11.30 -7.32 -4.61
CA GLN A 74 12.13 -8.37 -4.03
C GLN A 74 11.40 -9.72 -4.03
N HIS A 75 10.16 -9.75 -3.55
CA HIS A 75 9.37 -10.98 -3.51
C HIS A 75 9.14 -11.56 -4.91
N LYS A 76 8.82 -10.71 -5.90
CA LYS A 76 8.69 -11.14 -7.30
C LYS A 76 10.00 -11.73 -7.83
N ASP A 77 11.12 -11.07 -7.56
CA ASP A 77 12.44 -11.51 -8.00
C ASP A 77 12.82 -12.85 -7.36
N GLU A 78 12.59 -13.02 -6.05
CA GLU A 78 12.80 -14.25 -5.31
C GLU A 78 11.95 -15.41 -5.85
N VAL A 79 10.63 -15.20 -6.03
CA VAL A 79 9.72 -16.21 -6.61
C VAL A 79 10.15 -16.57 -8.04
N SER A 80 10.60 -15.59 -8.84
CA SER A 80 11.13 -15.87 -10.18
C SER A 80 12.44 -16.69 -10.15
N GLY A 81 13.27 -16.48 -9.13
CA GLY A 81 14.49 -17.24 -8.89
C GLY A 81 14.18 -18.68 -8.53
N MET A 82 13.30 -18.88 -7.55
CA MET A 82 12.85 -20.21 -7.12
C MET A 82 12.19 -20.98 -8.27
N LYS A 83 11.32 -20.33 -9.05
CA LYS A 83 10.70 -20.94 -10.23
C LYS A 83 11.75 -21.46 -11.21
N ARG A 84 12.76 -20.66 -11.54
CA ARG A 84 13.85 -21.08 -12.45
C ARG A 84 14.64 -22.26 -11.91
N GLN A 85 14.92 -22.29 -10.60
CA GLN A 85 15.60 -23.43 -9.98
C GLN A 85 14.75 -24.69 -10.03
N MET A 86 13.45 -24.58 -9.73
CA MET A 86 12.50 -25.68 -9.80
C MET A 86 12.34 -26.22 -11.23
N ASP A 87 12.26 -25.33 -12.22
CA ASP A 87 12.23 -25.71 -13.64
C ASP A 87 13.51 -26.47 -14.03
N GLY A 88 14.68 -26.01 -13.56
CA GLY A 88 15.96 -26.68 -13.78
C GLY A 88 16.02 -28.09 -13.17
N LEU A 89 15.55 -28.25 -11.93
CA LEU A 89 15.47 -29.56 -11.26
C LEU A 89 14.47 -30.48 -11.97
N THR A 90 13.33 -29.93 -12.40
CA THR A 90 12.31 -30.66 -13.16
C THR A 90 12.89 -31.24 -14.45
N LEU A 91 13.66 -30.45 -15.19
CA LEU A 91 14.34 -30.91 -16.40
C LEU A 91 15.40 -31.98 -16.13
N LEU A 92 16.16 -31.85 -15.04
CA LEU A 92 17.15 -32.84 -14.65
C LEU A 92 16.51 -34.19 -14.33
N VAL A 93 15.45 -34.19 -13.50
CA VAL A 93 14.72 -35.42 -13.13
C VAL A 93 14.10 -36.06 -14.37
N ARG A 94 13.47 -35.29 -15.26
CA ARG A 94 12.95 -35.77 -16.55
C ARG A 94 14.04 -36.49 -17.36
N SER A 95 15.21 -35.86 -17.47
CA SER A 95 16.35 -36.42 -18.22
C SER A 95 16.85 -37.72 -17.59
N MET A 96 16.94 -37.79 -16.26
CA MET A 96 17.36 -39.00 -15.55
C MET A 96 16.36 -40.15 -15.73
N LEU A 97 15.05 -39.87 -15.67
CA LEU A 97 14.01 -40.86 -15.93
C LEU A 97 14.11 -41.42 -17.34
N LYS A 98 14.30 -40.55 -18.35
CA LYS A 98 14.46 -40.98 -19.74
C LYS A 98 15.73 -41.81 -19.97
N LEU A 99 16.82 -41.50 -19.26
CA LEU A 99 18.06 -42.27 -19.32
C LEU A 99 17.92 -43.66 -18.69
N GLN A 100 17.21 -43.78 -17.56
CA GLN A 100 17.00 -45.06 -16.88
C GLN A 100 15.94 -45.92 -17.58
N HIS A 101 14.97 -45.27 -18.22
CA HIS A 101 13.83 -45.91 -18.86
C HIS A 101 13.63 -45.33 -20.27
N PRO A 102 14.45 -45.73 -21.25
CA PRO A 102 14.38 -45.19 -22.61
C PRO A 102 13.07 -45.51 -23.31
N ASP A 103 12.39 -46.58 -22.90
CA ASP A 103 11.12 -47.04 -23.48
C ASP A 103 9.90 -46.23 -23.03
N LEU A 104 10.01 -45.47 -21.92
CA LEU A 104 8.93 -44.60 -21.47
C LEU A 104 8.70 -43.47 -22.48
N ASP A 105 7.45 -43.23 -22.81
CA ASP A 105 7.10 -42.09 -23.66
C ASP A 105 7.13 -40.77 -22.87
N GLU A 106 7.11 -39.65 -23.60
CA GLU A 106 7.21 -38.32 -22.97
C GLU A 106 5.95 -37.94 -22.16
N GLU A 107 4.80 -38.56 -22.45
CA GLU A 107 3.53 -38.31 -21.77
C GLU A 107 3.49 -39.03 -20.42
N GLU A 108 3.91 -40.29 -20.37
CA GLU A 108 4.10 -41.06 -19.15
C GLU A 108 5.11 -40.39 -18.21
N ILE A 109 6.22 -39.87 -18.75
CA ILE A 109 7.20 -39.11 -17.97
C ILE A 109 6.58 -37.84 -17.41
N SER A 110 5.78 -37.12 -18.21
CA SER A 110 5.13 -35.88 -17.77
C SER A 110 4.10 -36.14 -16.67
N ASN A 111 3.29 -37.20 -16.80
CA ASN A 111 2.31 -37.61 -15.80
C ASN A 111 2.95 -37.98 -14.45
N MET A 112 4.08 -38.70 -14.47
CA MET A 112 4.82 -39.02 -13.24
C MET A 112 5.43 -37.77 -12.58
N MET A 113 5.96 -36.84 -13.39
CA MET A 113 6.52 -35.58 -12.91
C MET A 113 5.44 -34.70 -12.26
N GLU A 114 4.26 -34.61 -12.88
CA GLU A 114 3.11 -33.86 -12.35
C GLU A 114 2.61 -34.47 -11.02
N ALA A 115 2.50 -35.80 -10.95
CA ALA A 115 2.13 -36.50 -9.73
C ALA A 115 3.15 -36.27 -8.58
N ALA A 116 4.44 -36.18 -8.90
CA ALA A 116 5.50 -35.96 -7.92
C ALA A 116 5.58 -34.51 -7.40
N LEU A 117 5.25 -33.52 -8.25
CA LEU A 117 5.25 -32.11 -7.87
C LEU A 117 4.01 -31.71 -7.04
N GLY A 118 2.97 -32.54 -7.07
CA GLY A 118 1.76 -32.36 -6.26
C GLY A 118 0.85 -31.26 -6.81
N ASN A 119 -0.45 -31.42 -6.55
CA ASN A 119 -1.47 -30.43 -6.86
C ASN A 119 -1.57 -29.40 -5.72
N GLU A 120 -1.41 -28.13 -6.05
CA GLU A 120 -1.53 -27.00 -5.11
C GLU A 120 -2.95 -26.78 -4.52
N ASN A 121 -3.96 -27.53 -4.94
CA ASN A 121 -5.30 -27.52 -4.33
C ASN A 121 -5.43 -28.32 -3.03
N SER A 122 -4.34 -28.91 -2.51
CA SER A 122 -4.35 -29.37 -1.13
C SER A 122 -4.37 -28.14 -0.23
N VAL A 123 -5.56 -27.73 0.21
CA VAL A 123 -5.78 -26.82 1.34
C VAL A 123 -4.68 -27.09 2.35
N ALA A 124 -3.79 -26.11 2.55
CA ALA A 124 -2.69 -26.24 3.49
C ALA A 124 -3.27 -26.82 4.78
N SER A 125 -2.81 -28.01 5.18
CA SER A 125 -3.21 -28.61 6.45
C SER A 125 -2.77 -27.63 7.53
N HIS A 126 -3.69 -26.77 7.96
CA HIS A 126 -3.50 -25.87 9.07
C HIS A 126 -3.25 -26.79 10.25
N SER A 127 -1.99 -26.91 10.69
CA SER A 127 -1.66 -27.49 11.98
C SER A 127 -2.50 -26.74 13.00
N SER A 128 -3.57 -27.36 13.44
CA SER A 128 -4.48 -26.77 14.40
C SER A 128 -3.70 -26.66 15.70
N ALA A 129 -3.34 -25.42 16.06
CA ALA A 129 -2.93 -25.12 17.42
C ALA A 129 -4.14 -25.42 18.32
N SER A 130 -4.14 -26.62 18.90
CA SER A 130 -5.16 -27.09 19.84
C SER A 130 -5.26 -26.11 21.00
N THR A 131 -6.37 -25.37 21.07
CA THR A 131 -6.73 -24.59 22.24
C THR A 131 -7.92 -25.28 22.90
N TYR A 132 -7.68 -26.49 23.43
CA TYR A 132 -8.71 -27.21 24.17
C TYR A 132 -8.96 -26.50 25.51
N VAL A 133 -10.15 -25.90 25.64
CA VAL A 133 -10.71 -25.46 26.93
C VAL A 133 -11.86 -26.42 27.25
N PRO A 134 -11.84 -27.16 28.38
CA PRO A 134 -12.89 -28.09 28.72
C PRO A 134 -14.23 -27.37 28.95
N PRO A 135 -15.37 -28.01 28.62
CA PRO A 135 -16.68 -27.38 28.75
C PRO A 135 -17.06 -27.26 30.23
N HIS A 136 -17.30 -26.02 30.67
CA HIS A 136 -18.06 -25.78 31.89
C HIS A 136 -19.53 -26.07 31.63
N GLU A 137 -20.13 -26.83 32.54
CA GLU A 137 -21.55 -27.18 32.53
C GLU A 137 -22.42 -25.93 32.54
N LYS A 138 -23.22 -25.84 31.48
CA LYS A 138 -24.37 -24.97 31.21
C LYS A 138 -25.30 -24.90 32.42
N ASN A 139 -25.42 -23.70 33.01
CA ASN A 139 -26.69 -23.25 33.54
C ASN A 139 -27.22 -22.16 32.60
N VAL A 140 -28.41 -22.45 32.09
CA VAL A 140 -29.20 -21.66 31.16
C VAL A 140 -29.80 -20.49 31.92
N GLU A 141 -29.53 -19.27 31.46
CA GLU A 141 -30.49 -18.17 31.55
C GLU A 141 -30.37 -17.38 30.25
N ASN A 142 -31.45 -17.44 29.48
CA ASN A 142 -31.64 -16.72 28.23
C ASN A 142 -31.65 -15.22 28.52
N ASP A 143 -31.20 -14.39 27.58
CA ASP A 143 -31.95 -13.19 27.22
C ASP A 143 -31.54 -12.74 25.80
N ASP A 144 -32.57 -12.62 24.96
CA ASP A 144 -32.57 -12.13 23.59
C ASP A 144 -31.85 -10.78 23.46
N PHE A 145 -30.95 -10.64 22.48
CA PHE A 145 -30.66 -9.34 21.91
C PHE A 145 -30.71 -9.40 20.37
N HIS A 146 -31.71 -8.69 19.87
CA HIS A 146 -32.00 -8.41 18.47
C HIS A 146 -30.81 -7.80 17.71
N GLU A 147 -30.59 -8.27 16.49
CA GLU A 147 -29.90 -7.52 15.44
C GLU A 147 -30.64 -6.19 15.19
N GLY A 148 -29.91 -5.08 15.31
CA GLY A 148 -30.34 -3.76 14.90
C GLY A 148 -29.19 -3.05 14.20
N ASP A 149 -29.28 -2.99 12.87
CA ASP A 149 -28.51 -2.07 12.04
C ASP A 149 -28.80 -0.62 12.44
N GLY A 150 -27.78 0.24 12.47
CA GLY A 150 -27.95 1.67 12.72
C GLY A 150 -26.64 2.44 12.63
N ASP A 151 -26.42 3.05 11.46
CA ASP A 151 -25.52 4.19 11.26
C ASP A 151 -25.86 5.36 12.21
N GLU A 152 -24.94 6.33 12.27
CA GLU A 152 -25.06 7.71 12.81
C GLU A 152 -24.45 7.99 14.18
N ASP A 153 -23.18 8.42 14.19
CA ASP A 153 -22.70 9.37 15.21
C ASP A 153 -22.48 10.73 14.54
N ARG A 154 -23.54 11.53 14.58
CA ARG A 154 -23.65 12.92 14.21
C ARG A 154 -24.08 13.74 15.44
N GLU A 155 -23.22 14.72 15.77
CA GLU A 155 -23.50 16.02 16.41
C GLU A 155 -23.91 16.14 17.90
N GLY A 156 -23.56 17.31 18.47
CA GLY A 156 -24.09 17.88 19.72
C GLY A 156 -22.98 18.43 20.63
N GLU A 157 -22.44 19.65 20.47
CA GLU A 157 -23.01 21.00 20.77
C GLU A 157 -23.31 21.27 22.25
N GLY A 158 -22.61 22.27 22.83
CA GLY A 158 -23.22 23.42 23.52
C GLY A 158 -22.81 23.39 25.02
N GLU A 159 -22.59 24.45 25.79
CA GLU A 159 -22.91 25.89 25.82
C GLU A 159 -21.81 26.51 26.75
N GLY A 160 -21.37 27.77 26.77
CA GLY A 160 -21.99 29.05 26.49
C GLY A 160 -21.92 29.89 27.78
N GLU A 161 -20.98 30.84 27.92
CA GLU A 161 -21.11 32.00 28.83
C GLU A 161 -20.46 33.25 28.21
N ARG A 162 -21.31 34.26 27.98
CA ARG A 162 -21.00 35.68 27.67
C ARG A 162 -20.82 36.43 28.98
N GLU A 163 -20.00 37.48 29.00
CA GLU A 163 -20.27 38.86 29.47
C GLU A 163 -19.25 39.78 28.73
N GLU A 164 -19.65 40.70 27.83
CA GLU A 164 -19.87 42.16 28.05
C GLU A 164 -18.65 42.87 28.69
N GLU A 165 -18.19 44.07 28.35
CA GLU A 165 -18.54 45.17 27.44
C GLU A 165 -17.34 46.15 27.54
N GLY A 166 -17.16 47.08 26.59
CA GLY A 166 -16.20 48.17 26.80
C GLY A 166 -15.80 48.93 25.54
N GLU A 167 -16.75 49.65 24.94
CA GLU A 167 -16.53 50.69 23.95
C GLU A 167 -15.60 51.80 24.49
N ARG A 168 -14.73 52.34 23.63
CA ARG A 168 -14.57 53.80 23.53
C ARG A 168 -13.89 54.20 22.23
N GLU A 169 -14.62 55.09 21.56
CA GLU A 169 -14.30 55.84 20.35
C GLU A 169 -13.05 56.71 20.50
N GLY A 170 -12.48 57.10 19.36
CA GLY A 170 -11.38 58.04 19.27
C GLY A 170 -11.03 58.36 17.83
N GLU A 171 -11.93 59.11 17.18
CA GLU A 171 -11.69 59.85 15.94
C GLU A 171 -10.49 60.81 16.09
N GLY A 172 -9.82 61.12 14.97
CA GLY A 172 -8.72 62.08 14.95
C GLY A 172 -8.10 62.24 13.56
N GLU A 173 -8.76 63.06 12.75
CA GLU A 173 -8.39 63.68 11.47
C GLU A 173 -7.03 64.41 11.44
N GLU A 174 -6.50 64.53 10.21
CA GLU A 174 -5.74 65.66 9.59
C GLU A 174 -4.39 66.08 10.23
N ASP A 175 -3.30 66.38 9.52
CA ASP A 175 -2.98 66.75 8.13
C ASP A 175 -1.55 66.29 7.78
#